data_AF-A0A926RLR6-F1
#
_entry.id   AF-A0A926RLR6-F1
#
_cell.length_a   1.000
_cell.length_b   1.000
_cell.length_c   1.000
_cell.angle_alpha   90.00
_cell.angle_beta   90.00
_cell.angle_gamma   90.00
#
_symmetry.space_group_name_H-M   'P 1'
#
loop_
_entity.id
_entity.type
_entity.pdbx_description
1 polymer ?
#
loop_
_entity_poly.entity_id
_entity_poly.type
_entity_poly.pdbx_seq_one_letter_code
_entity_poly.pdbx_strand_id
1 'polypeptide(L)'
;MLQPVRTKWRKAHKGRIHGNASRANFINYGAYALKALSPERVTGKQIEAARVALTRHMKRQGRVWTRVFPNIPVSKKPIEVRMGKGKGSPEYYACRVKPGRILFEVDGVSEEIAKEALYKASAKLPIKTKTIKRFA
;
A
#
# COMPACT_ATOMS: atom_id res chain seq x y z
N MET A 1 4.70 8.38 9.78
CA MET A 1 4.22 7.07 9.25
C MET A 1 2.70 7.07 9.26
N LEU A 2 2.06 6.55 8.21
CA LEU A 2 0.61 6.47 8.11
C LEU A 2 0.05 5.50 9.16
N GLN A 3 -0.84 5.98 10.02
CA GLN A 3 -1.59 5.18 10.99
C GLN A 3 -2.93 5.86 11.33
N PRO A 4 -3.95 5.10 11.76
CA PRO A 4 -5.20 5.69 12.23
C PRO A 4 -4.98 6.53 13.50
N VAL A 5 -5.63 7.70 13.58
CA VAL A 5 -5.57 8.57 14.77
C VAL A 5 -6.25 7.92 15.98
N ARG A 6 -7.42 7.32 15.76
CA ARG A 6 -8.19 6.60 16.78
C ARG A 6 -8.78 5.32 16.19
N THR A 7 -8.73 4.23 16.94
CA THR A 7 -9.38 2.96 16.58
C THR A 7 -10.36 2.56 17.68
N LYS A 8 -11.52 2.02 17.30
CA LYS A 8 -12.48 1.45 18.27
C LYS A 8 -11.86 0.27 19.02
N TRP A 9 -11.13 -0.59 18.29
CA TRP A 9 -10.48 -1.78 18.83
C TRP A 9 -8.98 -1.76 18.56
N ARG A 10 -8.17 -1.67 19.62
CA ARG A 10 -6.70 -1.64 19.49
C ARG A 10 -6.09 -2.97 19.07
N LYS A 11 -6.69 -4.09 19.46
CA LYS A 11 -6.22 -5.46 19.13
C LYS A 11 -7.25 -6.15 18.26
N ALA A 12 -6.97 -6.31 16.96
CA ALA A 12 -7.89 -6.92 16.00
C ALA A 12 -7.31 -8.17 15.33
N HIS A 13 -8.17 -9.02 14.78
CA HIS A 13 -7.73 -10.11 13.91
C HIS A 13 -7.26 -9.53 12.57
N LYS A 14 -6.11 -10.00 12.07
CA LYS A 14 -5.52 -9.51 10.81
C LYS A 14 -6.39 -9.81 9.59
N GLY A 15 -7.23 -10.85 9.68
CA GLY A 15 -8.03 -11.39 8.58
C GLY A 15 -7.19 -12.05 7.49
N ARG A 16 -7.82 -12.92 6.69
CA ARG A 16 -7.22 -13.50 5.48
C ARG A 16 -7.55 -12.64 4.25
N ILE A 17 -6.78 -12.82 3.18
CA ILE A 17 -6.98 -12.16 1.89
C ILE A 17 -7.51 -13.25 0.95
N HIS A 18 -8.74 -13.12 0.47
CA HIS A 18 -9.36 -14.07 -0.45
C HIS A 18 -9.93 -13.35 -1.68
N GLY A 19 -9.81 -13.99 -2.83
CA GLY A 19 -10.33 -13.55 -4.12
C GLY A 19 -9.73 -12.23 -4.62
N ASN A 20 -10.33 -11.71 -5.69
CA ASN A 20 -9.89 -10.49 -6.35
C ASN A 20 -10.51 -9.23 -5.72
N ALA A 21 -9.92 -8.07 -6.02
CA ALA A 21 -10.44 -6.78 -5.60
C ALA A 21 -11.72 -6.43 -6.38
N SER A 22 -12.84 -6.33 -5.68
CA SER A 22 -14.10 -5.81 -6.22
C SER A 22 -14.18 -4.28 -6.21
N ARG A 23 -13.36 -3.62 -5.37
CA ARG A 23 -13.35 -2.16 -5.19
C ARG A 23 -11.94 -1.60 -5.38
N ALA A 24 -11.86 -0.34 -5.86
CA ALA A 24 -10.63 0.37 -6.20
C ALA A 24 -9.69 -0.46 -7.09
N ASN A 25 -10.29 -1.07 -8.11
CA ASN A 25 -9.65 -1.83 -9.18
C ASN A 25 -9.54 -1.01 -10.49
N PHE A 26 -10.16 0.17 -10.53
CA PHE A 26 -10.11 1.15 -11.62
C PHE A 26 -9.45 2.46 -11.17
N ILE A 27 -8.85 3.17 -12.13
CA ILE A 27 -8.16 4.44 -11.93
C ILE A 27 -9.20 5.54 -11.78
N ASN A 28 -9.23 6.28 -10.66
CA ASN A 28 -10.24 7.35 -10.47
C ASN A 28 -9.66 8.75 -10.69
N TYR A 29 -8.44 9.04 -10.25
CA TYR A 29 -7.89 10.39 -10.27
C TYR A 29 -6.89 10.55 -11.41
N GLY A 30 -5.74 9.86 -11.33
CA GLY A 30 -4.62 10.11 -12.23
C GLY A 30 -4.72 9.50 -13.63
N ALA A 31 -3.70 9.76 -14.45
CA ALA A 31 -3.54 9.16 -15.78
C ALA A 31 -2.82 7.80 -15.75
N TYR A 32 -1.94 7.60 -14.78
CA TYR A 32 -1.16 6.36 -14.61
C TYR A 32 -1.36 5.78 -13.21
N ALA A 33 -1.27 4.46 -13.07
CA ALA A 33 -1.45 3.82 -11.77
C ALA A 33 -0.63 2.53 -11.61
N LEU A 34 -0.40 2.17 -10.33
CA LEU A 34 0.23 0.91 -9.94
C LEU A 34 -0.83 -0.07 -9.42
N LYS A 35 -1.06 -1.17 -10.14
CA LYS A 35 -2.03 -2.21 -9.81
C LYS A 35 -1.35 -3.43 -9.21
N ALA A 36 -1.89 -3.96 -8.11
CA ALA A 36 -1.41 -5.20 -7.50
C ALA A 36 -1.82 -6.43 -8.32
N LEU A 37 -0.90 -7.38 -8.48
CA LEU A 37 -1.17 -8.69 -9.11
C LEU A 37 -1.26 -9.81 -8.08
N SER A 38 -0.54 -9.71 -6.97
CA SER A 38 -0.53 -10.70 -5.89
C SER A 38 -1.19 -10.18 -4.61
N PRO A 39 -1.79 -11.06 -3.78
CA PRO A 39 -2.31 -10.69 -2.47
C PRO A 39 -1.16 -10.50 -1.47
N GLU A 40 -1.21 -9.47 -0.62
CA GLU A 40 -0.27 -9.31 0.51
C GLU A 40 -0.79 -8.31 1.55
N ARG A 41 -0.19 -8.30 2.75
CA ARG A 41 -0.36 -7.23 3.74
C ARG A 41 0.77 -6.22 3.63
N VAL A 42 0.48 -5.07 3.03
CA VAL A 42 1.47 -4.00 2.87
C VAL A 42 1.47 -3.10 4.11
N THR A 43 2.65 -2.90 4.69
CA THR A 43 2.84 -2.08 5.91
C THR A 43 2.84 -0.59 5.61
N GLY A 44 2.54 0.23 6.62
CA GLY A 44 2.64 1.69 6.49
C GLY A 44 4.03 2.19 6.09
N LYS A 45 5.11 1.50 6.51
CA LYS A 45 6.49 1.84 6.11
C LYS A 45 6.72 1.64 4.61
N GLN A 46 6.25 0.51 4.07
CA GLN A 46 6.39 0.19 2.65
C GLN A 46 5.59 1.14 1.75
N ILE A 47 4.37 1.50 2.18
CA ILE A 47 3.55 2.50 1.46
C ILE A 47 4.29 3.84 1.41
N GLU A 48 4.84 4.28 2.53
CA GLU A 48 5.57 5.55 2.59
C GLU A 48 6.87 5.51 1.79
N ALA A 49 7.64 4.42 1.86
CA ALA A 49 8.85 4.24 1.06
C ALA A 49 8.56 4.28 -0.45
N ALA A 50 7.48 3.61 -0.89
CA ALA A 50 7.04 3.65 -2.28
C ALA A 50 6.61 5.06 -2.71
N ARG A 51 5.85 5.78 -1.87
CA ARG A 51 5.42 7.16 -2.12
C ARG A 51 6.61 8.11 -2.26
N VAL A 52 7.58 8.02 -1.34
CA VAL A 52 8.80 8.85 -1.37
C VAL A 52 9.62 8.56 -2.64
N ALA A 53 9.83 7.28 -2.97
CA ALA A 53 10.55 6.91 -4.20
C ALA A 53 9.89 7.49 -5.45
N LEU A 54 8.55 7.42 -5.51
CA LEU A 54 7.76 7.93 -6.62
C LEU A 54 7.88 9.45 -6.75
N THR A 55 7.62 10.19 -5.66
CA THR A 55 7.71 11.67 -5.65
C THR A 55 9.12 12.19 -5.93
N ARG A 56 10.16 11.48 -5.48
CA ARG A 56 11.56 11.85 -5.73
C ARG A 56 11.93 11.67 -7.20
N HIS A 57 11.51 10.57 -7.84
CA HIS A 57 11.79 10.36 -9.26
C HIS A 57 11.12 11.39 -10.16
N MET A 58 9.88 11.77 -9.81
CA MET A 58 9.14 12.83 -10.51
C MET A 58 9.67 14.25 -10.23
N LYS A 59 10.75 14.41 -9.46
CA LYS A 59 11.26 15.72 -9.01
C LYS A 59 10.17 16.60 -8.38
N ARG A 60 9.19 15.97 -7.70
CA ARG A 60 8.03 16.62 -7.07
C ARG A 60 7.12 17.38 -8.05
N GLN A 61 7.20 17.10 -9.34
CA GLN A 61 6.26 17.57 -10.34
C GLN A 61 5.02 16.66 -10.37
N GLY A 62 3.89 17.18 -10.85
CA GLY A 62 2.65 16.43 -10.94
C GLY A 62 1.99 16.13 -9.58
N ARG A 63 1.07 15.18 -9.59
CA ARG A 63 0.28 14.78 -8.41
C ARG A 63 0.37 13.28 -8.19
N VAL A 64 0.40 12.89 -6.92
CA VAL A 64 0.47 11.49 -6.48
C VAL A 64 -0.66 11.22 -5.50
N TRP A 65 -1.47 10.21 -5.79
CA TRP A 65 -2.50 9.73 -4.87
C TRP A 65 -2.12 8.36 -4.33
N THR A 66 -2.11 8.24 -3.01
CA THR A 66 -2.01 6.95 -2.33
C THR A 66 -3.43 6.40 -2.13
N ARG A 67 -3.76 5.29 -2.80
CA ARG A 67 -5.12 4.69 -2.80
C ARG A 67 -5.34 3.67 -1.68
N VAL A 68 -4.31 3.43 -0.88
CA VAL A 68 -4.31 2.46 0.23
C VAL A 68 -3.93 3.15 1.54
N PHE A 69 -4.55 2.70 2.62
CA PHE A 69 -4.27 3.21 3.97
C PHE A 69 -4.08 2.02 4.92
N PRO A 70 -3.03 2.02 5.76
CA PRO A 70 -2.79 0.95 6.73
C PRO A 70 -3.72 1.10 7.94
N ASN A 71 -4.83 0.36 7.93
CA ASN A 71 -5.87 0.44 8.96
C ASN A 71 -5.92 -0.75 9.92
N ILE A 72 -5.17 -1.83 9.65
CA ILE A 72 -5.25 -3.05 10.45
C ILE A 72 -4.07 -3.09 11.42
N PRO A 73 -4.32 -3.11 12.75
CA PRO A 73 -3.24 -3.24 13.73
C PRO A 73 -2.67 -4.66 13.71
N VAL A 74 -1.35 -4.76 13.67
CA VAL A 74 -0.61 -6.01 13.79
C VAL A 74 0.14 -6.01 15.12
N SER A 75 -0.19 -6.98 15.97
CA SER A 75 0.44 -7.15 17.27
C SER A 75 1.62 -8.11 17.21
N LYS A 76 2.65 -7.83 18.01
CA LYS A 76 3.80 -8.71 18.23
C LYS A 76 4.01 -8.93 19.72
N LYS A 77 4.50 -10.11 20.11
CA LYS A 77 4.97 -10.36 21.47
C LYS A 77 6.47 -10.02 21.55
N PRO A 78 6.96 -9.54 22.70
CA PRO A 78 8.39 -9.36 22.89
C PRO A 78 9.18 -10.63 22.55
N ILE A 79 10.46 -10.45 22.26
CA ILE A 79 11.40 -11.57 22.19
C ILE A 79 11.53 -12.12 23.63
N GLU A 80 11.93 -13.38 23.80
CA GLU A 80 12.16 -14.04 25.12
C GLU A 80 10.92 -14.45 25.93
N VAL A 81 9.69 -14.16 25.47
CA VAL A 81 8.47 -14.63 26.16
C VAL A 81 7.93 -15.94 25.55
N ARG A 82 7.55 -16.88 26.42
CA ARG A 82 6.86 -18.12 26.00
C ARG A 82 5.46 -17.82 25.43
N MET A 83 4.92 -18.78 24.69
CA MET A 83 3.53 -18.75 24.22
C MET A 83 2.53 -18.74 25.40
N GLY A 84 1.30 -18.26 25.17
CA GLY A 84 0.30 -18.03 26.22
C GLY A 84 0.21 -16.58 26.72
N LYS A 85 -0.45 -16.33 27.87
CA LYS A 85 -0.63 -15.00 28.51
C LYS A 85 -1.34 -13.94 27.65
N GLY A 86 -2.13 -14.38 26.67
CA GLY A 86 -2.92 -13.50 25.81
C GLY A 86 -2.14 -12.88 24.64
N LYS A 87 -2.68 -11.77 24.10
CA LYS A 87 -2.23 -11.12 22.86
C LYS A 87 -1.32 -9.93 23.15
N GLY A 88 -0.24 -9.81 22.38
CA GLY A 88 0.74 -8.72 22.49
C GLY A 88 0.19 -7.33 22.16
N SER A 89 1.06 -6.32 22.28
CA SER A 89 0.75 -4.93 21.92
C SER A 89 0.77 -4.75 20.39
N PRO A 90 -0.07 -3.85 19.82
CA PRO A 90 0.05 -3.43 18.42
C PRO A 90 1.41 -2.76 18.16
N GLU A 91 2.14 -3.24 17.16
CA GLU A 91 3.49 -2.74 16.82
C GLU A 91 3.45 -1.90 15.53
N TYR A 92 2.68 -2.33 14.54
CA TYR A 92 2.55 -1.60 13.27
C TYR A 92 1.16 -1.76 12.67
N TYR A 93 0.87 -0.92 11.68
CA TYR A 93 -0.35 -1.00 10.89
C TYR A 93 -0.05 -1.50 9.47
N ALA A 94 -0.96 -2.32 8.96
CA ALA A 94 -0.90 -2.85 7.60
C ALA A 94 -2.24 -2.68 6.88
N CYS A 95 -2.18 -2.73 5.55
CA CYS A 95 -3.32 -2.75 4.65
C CYS A 95 -3.39 -4.12 3.98
N ARG A 96 -4.58 -4.72 3.89
CA ARG A 96 -4.81 -5.90 3.06
C ARG A 96 -4.95 -5.48 1.61
N VAL A 97 -4.05 -5.94 0.77
CA VAL A 97 -4.09 -5.72 -0.67
C VAL A 97 -4.55 -7.00 -1.35
N LYS A 98 -5.65 -6.90 -2.10
CA LYS A 98 -6.14 -7.99 -2.97
C LYS A 98 -5.56 -7.83 -4.38
N PRO A 99 -5.41 -8.92 -5.14
CA PRO A 99 -5.11 -8.87 -6.57
C PRO A 99 -6.10 -7.96 -7.30
N GLY A 100 -5.58 -7.10 -8.18
CA GLY A 100 -6.35 -6.14 -8.95
C GLY A 100 -6.58 -4.79 -8.28
N ARG A 101 -6.24 -4.61 -7.00
CA ARG A 101 -6.34 -3.33 -6.29
C ARG A 101 -5.32 -2.32 -6.83
N ILE A 102 -5.72 -1.07 -7.02
CA ILE A 102 -4.82 0.05 -7.30
C ILE A 102 -4.23 0.60 -6.02
N LEU A 103 -2.92 0.83 -6.03
CA LEU A 103 -2.13 1.26 -4.86
C LEU A 103 -1.77 2.74 -4.93
N PHE A 104 -1.30 3.19 -6.09
CA PHE A 104 -0.89 4.55 -6.35
C PHE A 104 -1.43 5.01 -7.69
N GLU A 105 -1.75 6.30 -7.78
CA GLU A 105 -2.08 6.98 -9.03
C GLU A 105 -1.20 8.21 -9.18
N VAL A 106 -0.90 8.55 -10.44
CA VAL A 106 0.02 9.61 -10.82
C VAL A 106 -0.56 10.41 -11.98
N ASP A 107 -0.38 11.72 -11.95
CA ASP A 107 -0.81 12.64 -13.00
C ASP A 107 0.14 13.83 -13.14
N GLY A 108 0.04 14.55 -14.27
CA GLY A 108 0.81 15.77 -14.53
C GLY A 108 2.29 15.55 -14.85
N VAL A 109 2.64 14.38 -15.41
CA VAL A 109 3.99 14.05 -15.92
C VAL A 109 3.90 13.23 -17.21
N SER A 110 4.98 13.19 -17.98
CA SER A 110 5.07 12.35 -19.19
C SER A 110 4.98 10.85 -18.87
N GLU A 111 4.59 10.05 -19.86
CA GLU A 111 4.45 8.60 -19.71
C GLU A 111 5.75 7.92 -19.29
N GLU A 112 6.88 8.35 -19.85
CA GLU A 112 8.21 7.83 -19.56
C GLU A 112 8.57 8.00 -18.08
N ILE A 113 8.39 9.23 -17.57
CA ILE A 113 8.66 9.57 -16.18
C ILE A 113 7.70 8.80 -15.26
N ALA A 114 6.41 8.72 -15.61
CA ALA A 114 5.41 7.99 -14.83
C ALA A 114 5.76 6.50 -14.73
N LYS A 115 6.12 5.87 -15.86
CA LYS A 115 6.43 4.44 -15.92
C LYS A 115 7.65 4.11 -15.08
N GLU A 116 8.72 4.90 -15.16
CA GLU A 116 9.92 4.69 -14.36
C GLU A 116 9.69 5.00 -12.87
N ALA A 117 8.92 6.05 -12.54
CA ALA A 117 8.56 6.36 -11.15
C ALA A 117 7.75 5.23 -10.51
N LEU A 118 6.75 4.70 -11.23
CA LEU A 118 5.92 3.59 -10.78
C LEU A 118 6.72 2.29 -10.66
N TYR A 119 7.70 2.06 -11.56
CA TYR A 119 8.63 0.94 -11.44
C TYR A 119 9.48 1.04 -10.17
N LYS A 120 10.08 2.20 -9.88
CA LYS A 120 10.86 2.43 -8.65
C LYS A 120 10.01 2.28 -7.39
N ALA A 121 8.75 2.70 -7.43
CA ALA A 121 7.81 2.49 -6.34
C ALA A 121 7.48 1.00 -6.15
N SER A 122 7.31 0.25 -7.25
CA SER A 122 7.01 -1.18 -7.22
C SER A 122 8.10 -1.98 -6.51
N ALA A 123 9.37 -1.61 -6.72
CA ALA A 123 10.52 -2.25 -6.08
C ALA A 123 10.57 -2.04 -4.55
N LYS A 124 9.79 -1.11 -3.99
CA LYS A 124 9.67 -0.91 -2.53
C LYS A 124 8.52 -1.71 -1.90
N LEU A 125 7.71 -2.37 -2.72
CA LEU A 125 6.56 -3.14 -2.27
C LEU A 125 6.86 -4.64 -2.32
N PRO A 126 6.35 -5.43 -1.36
CA PRO A 126 6.57 -6.88 -1.31
C PRO A 126 5.65 -7.67 -2.28
N ILE A 127 5.15 -7.04 -3.35
CA ILE A 127 4.14 -7.64 -4.24
C ILE A 127 4.45 -7.44 -5.70
N LYS A 128 4.03 -8.41 -6.51
CA LYS A 128 4.00 -8.26 -7.97
C LYS A 128 2.97 -7.21 -8.33
N THR A 129 3.37 -6.25 -9.16
CA THR A 129 2.51 -5.14 -9.59
C THR A 129 2.63 -4.94 -11.09
N LYS A 130 1.65 -4.24 -11.66
CA LYS A 130 1.61 -3.85 -13.07
C LYS A 130 1.29 -2.36 -13.17
N THR A 131 2.03 -1.65 -14.00
CA THR A 131 1.71 -0.27 -14.38
C THR A 131 0.54 -0.29 -15.36
N ILE A 132 -0.44 0.56 -15.13
CA ILE A 132 -1.61 0.74 -16.01
C ILE A 132 -1.77 2.22 -16.36
N LYS A 133 -2.28 2.47 -17.56
CA LYS A 133 -2.60 3.80 -18.08
C LYS A 133 -4.11 3.91 -18.26
N ARG A 134 -4.67 5.09 -18.02
CA ARG A 134 -6.03 5.42 -18.43
C ARG A 134 -6.03 5.63 -19.94
N PHE A 135 -6.70 4.74 -20.66
CA PHE A 135 -7.02 4.99 -22.06
C PHE A 135 -8.22 5.95 -22.07
N ALA A 136 -8.06 7.07 -22.77
CA ALA A 136 -9.16 7.97 -23.10
C ALA A 136 -9.97 7.35 -24.24
#